data_AF-A0A418B7V8-F1
#
_entry.id   AF-A0A418B7V8-F1
#
_cell.length_a   1.000
_cell.length_b   1.000
_cell.length_c   1.000
_cell.angle_alpha   90.00
_cell.angle_beta   90.00
_cell.angle_gamma   90.00
#
_symmetry.space_group_name_H-M   'P 1'
#
loop_
_entity.id
_entity.type
_entity.pdbx_description
1 polymer ?
#
loop_
_entity_poly.entity_id
_entity_poly.type
_entity_poly.pdbx_seq_one_letter_code
_entity_poly.pdbx_strand_id
1 'polypeptide(L)'
;MDRYRAATAKLAVIATETIVDRYRAATAKLAAGSDDESDGVQQKPLEDSNCPVCFEALADGRPVVSCKEQCGNNIHAECFTQWEKSRRAMVAQVQLVAASV
;
A
#
# COMPACT_ATOMS: atom_id res chain seq x y z
N MET A 1 -6.48 -41.87 1.70
CA MET A 1 -5.78 -40.60 1.46
C MET A 1 -6.82 -39.58 1.01
N ASP A 2 -7.69 -39.12 1.92
CA ASP A 2 -8.79 -38.21 1.56
C ASP A 2 -9.19 -37.33 2.78
N ARG A 3 -8.18 -36.82 3.48
CA ARG A 3 -8.34 -36.07 4.75
C ARG A 3 -7.93 -34.60 4.65
N TYR A 4 -7.64 -34.10 3.45
CA TYR A 4 -7.12 -32.75 3.26
C TYR A 4 -7.93 -31.95 2.24
N ARG A 5 -9.24 -31.81 2.51
CA ARG A 5 -10.06 -30.77 1.88
C ARG A 5 -10.93 -30.11 2.95
N ALA A 6 -10.27 -29.52 3.95
CA ALA A 6 -10.94 -28.64 4.88
C ALA A 6 -11.28 -27.34 4.14
N ALA A 7 -12.55 -27.18 3.78
CA ALA A 7 -13.10 -25.91 3.36
C ALA A 7 -12.76 -24.85 4.41
N THR A 8 -12.22 -23.73 3.97
CA THR A 8 -11.86 -22.58 4.80
C THR A 8 -13.11 -22.08 5.52
N ALA A 9 -13.37 -22.57 6.73
CA ALA A 9 -14.49 -22.14 7.54
C ALA A 9 -14.27 -20.67 7.90
N LYS A 10 -15.16 -19.80 7.39
CA LYS A 10 -15.14 -18.37 7.67
C LYS A 10 -15.34 -18.20 9.17
N LEU A 11 -14.29 -17.78 9.89
CA LEU A 11 -14.39 -17.50 11.32
C LEU A 11 -15.46 -16.41 11.52
N ALA A 12 -16.57 -16.76 12.15
CA ALA A 12 -17.62 -15.81 12.48
C ALA A 12 -17.19 -15.03 13.74
N VAL A 13 -16.38 -13.98 13.54
CA VAL A 13 -16.03 -13.05 14.62
C VAL A 13 -17.17 -12.06 14.79
N ILE A 14 -17.81 -12.05 15.95
CA ILE A 14 -18.82 -11.06 16.32
C ILE A 14 -18.08 -9.84 16.90
N ALA A 15 -18.13 -8.71 16.19
CA ALA A 15 -17.65 -7.43 16.67
C ALA A 15 -18.77 -6.67 17.40
N THR A 16 -18.42 -5.75 18.29
CA THR A 16 -19.41 -4.86 18.92
C THR A 16 -20.04 -3.93 17.88
N GLU A 17 -21.26 -3.48 18.14
CA GLU A 17 -22.01 -2.59 17.23
C GLU A 17 -21.19 -1.33 16.86
N THR A 18 -20.50 -0.74 17.84
CA THR A 18 -19.60 0.41 17.62
C THR A 18 -18.49 0.12 16.61
N ILE A 19 -17.94 -1.09 16.59
CA ILE A 19 -16.88 -1.48 15.64
C ILE A 19 -17.47 -1.70 14.24
N VAL A 20 -18.65 -2.33 14.15
CA VAL A 20 -19.35 -2.55 12.88
C VAL A 20 -19.70 -1.21 12.23
N ASP A 21 -20.23 -0.26 13.00
CA ASP A 21 -20.62 1.05 12.49
C ASP A 21 -19.41 1.86 12.02
N ARG A 22 -18.32 1.88 12.80
CA ARG A 22 -17.07 2.56 12.41
C ARG A 22 -16.49 1.96 11.13
N TYR A 23 -16.48 0.63 11.01
CA TYR A 23 -16.00 -0.05 9.81
C TYR A 23 -16.86 0.29 8.58
N ARG A 24 -18.19 0.26 8.72
CA ARG A 24 -19.11 0.61 7.63
C ARG A 24 -18.94 2.06 7.19
N ALA A 25 -18.86 3.00 8.12
CA ALA A 25 -18.66 4.42 7.81
C ALA A 25 -17.32 4.66 7.08
N ALA A 26 -16.24 4.04 7.56
CA ALA A 26 -14.92 4.16 6.94
C ALA A 26 -14.89 3.58 5.52
N THR A 27 -15.52 2.42 5.32
CA THR A 27 -15.52 1.73 4.01
C THR A 27 -16.50 2.33 3.01
N ALA A 28 -17.63 2.88 3.46
CA ALA A 28 -18.55 3.63 2.60
C ALA A 28 -17.86 4.86 1.99
N LYS A 29 -17.02 5.56 2.77
CA LYS A 29 -16.24 6.71 2.28
C LYS A 29 -15.19 6.31 1.25
N LEU A 30 -14.59 5.12 1.37
CA LEU A 30 -13.67 4.56 0.38
C LEU A 30 -14.37 4.12 -0.90
N ALA A 31 -15.58 3.56 -0.79
CA ALA A 31 -16.39 3.10 -1.93
C ALA A 31 -17.02 4.25 -2.72
N ALA A 32 -17.31 5.38 -2.06
CA ALA A 32 -17.91 6.55 -2.71
C ALA A 32 -16.94 7.28 -3.64
N GLY A 33 -15.62 7.04 -3.54
CA GLY A 33 -14.62 7.84 -4.23
C GLY A 33 -14.61 9.29 -3.73
N SER A 34 -13.44 9.91 -3.68
CA SER A 34 -13.34 11.36 -3.51
C SER A 34 -13.20 11.98 -4.89
N ASP A 35 -14.25 12.62 -5.40
CA ASP A 35 -14.19 13.51 -6.57
C ASP A 35 -13.56 14.86 -6.16
N ASP A 36 -12.37 14.79 -5.56
CA ASP A 36 -11.53 15.98 -5.41
C ASP A 36 -10.72 16.05 -6.69
N GLU A 37 -11.05 17.00 -7.57
CA GLU A 37 -10.18 17.44 -8.66
C GLU A 37 -8.93 18.04 -7.98
N SER A 38 -8.03 17.17 -7.53
CA SER A 38 -6.93 17.57 -6.69
C SER A 38 -5.86 18.19 -7.57
N ASP A 39 -5.72 19.51 -7.44
CA ASP A 39 -4.45 20.18 -7.64
C ASP A 39 -3.42 19.34 -6.87
N GLY A 40 -2.55 18.61 -7.59
CA GLY A 40 -1.78 17.49 -7.04
C GLY A 40 -1.09 17.81 -5.71
N VAL A 41 -0.89 16.80 -4.87
CA VAL A 41 -0.37 17.02 -3.51
C VAL A 41 1.05 17.61 -3.56
N GLN A 42 1.29 18.64 -2.75
CA GLN A 42 2.59 19.31 -2.74
C GLN A 42 3.69 18.41 -2.15
N GLN A 43 4.85 18.44 -2.80
CA GLN A 43 6.05 17.76 -2.32
C GLN A 43 6.50 18.34 -0.98
N LYS A 44 6.85 17.48 -0.03
CA LYS A 44 7.38 17.89 1.28
C LYS A 44 8.83 18.40 1.17
N PRO A 45 9.29 19.25 2.12
CA PRO A 45 10.70 19.65 2.21
C PRO A 45 11.64 18.45 2.34
N LEU A 46 12.90 18.60 1.90
CA LEU A 46 13.90 17.53 1.93
C LEU A 46 14.81 17.62 3.15
N GLU A 47 15.06 18.84 3.62
CA GLU A 47 16.13 19.21 4.55
C GLU A 47 16.14 18.42 5.86
N ASP A 48 14.96 18.17 6.45
CA ASP A 48 14.81 17.43 7.73
C ASP A 48 14.22 16.02 7.54
N SER A 49 14.24 15.49 6.32
CA SER A 49 13.58 14.22 6.00
C SER A 49 14.57 13.12 5.62
N ASN A 50 14.31 11.91 6.11
CA ASN A 50 15.03 10.69 5.73
C ASN A 50 14.18 9.83 4.80
N CYS A 51 14.84 9.09 3.91
CA CYS A 51 14.18 8.12 3.05
C CYS A 51 13.59 6.98 3.90
N PRO A 52 12.30 6.63 3.75
CA PRO A 52 11.67 5.57 4.56
C PRO A 52 12.14 4.15 4.20
N VAL A 53 12.93 3.98 3.14
CA VAL A 53 13.42 2.68 2.68
C VAL A 53 14.81 2.38 3.27
N CYS A 54 15.75 3.33 3.14
CA CYS A 54 17.12 3.15 3.62
C CYS A 54 17.46 3.91 4.91
N PHE A 55 16.56 4.79 5.37
CA PHE A 55 16.72 5.62 6.57
C PHE A 55 17.84 6.67 6.50
N GLU A 56 18.41 6.91 5.32
CA GLU A 56 19.41 7.95 5.07
C GLU A 56 18.76 9.29 4.69
N ALA A 57 19.50 10.40 4.83
CA ALA A 57 19.01 11.75 4.52
C ALA A 57 18.59 11.89 3.06
N LEU A 58 17.51 12.64 2.79
CA LEU A 58 17.07 12.95 1.43
C LEU A 58 17.78 14.17 0.83
N ALA A 59 18.32 15.05 1.66
CA ALA A 59 19.09 16.22 1.27
C ALA A 59 20.58 15.90 1.03
N ASP A 60 20.87 14.73 0.43
CA ASP A 60 22.22 14.21 0.23
C ASP A 60 22.68 14.26 -1.24
N GLY A 61 21.91 14.91 -2.11
CA GLY A 61 22.20 15.09 -3.53
C GLY A 61 21.79 13.92 -4.41
N ARG A 62 21.25 12.83 -3.85
CA ARG A 62 20.69 11.74 -4.66
C ARG A 62 19.35 12.15 -5.28
N PRO A 63 18.98 11.62 -6.46
CA PRO A 63 17.67 11.88 -7.04
C PRO A 63 16.53 11.41 -6.14
N VAL A 64 15.50 12.23 -5.99
CA VAL A 64 14.32 11.96 -5.16
C VAL A 64 13.06 11.96 -6.03
N VAL A 65 12.14 11.05 -5.73
CA VAL A 65 10.78 11.03 -6.26
C VAL A 65 9.79 11.35 -5.15
N SER A 66 8.72 12.07 -5.48
CA SER A 66 7.65 12.43 -4.56
C SER A 66 6.30 11.86 -4.99
N CYS A 67 5.47 11.51 -4.02
CA CYS A 67 4.09 11.10 -4.28
C CYS A 67 3.23 12.33 -4.62
N LYS A 68 2.76 12.42 -5.88
CA LYS A 68 1.92 13.54 -6.36
C LYS A 68 0.42 13.37 -6.11
N GLU A 69 -0.01 12.16 -5.76
CA GLU A 69 -1.44 11.80 -5.73
C GLU A 69 -2.06 11.85 -4.32
N GLN A 70 -1.27 11.58 -3.28
CA GLN A 70 -1.84 11.25 -1.96
C GLN A 70 -1.14 11.95 -0.79
N CYS A 71 0.19 11.88 -0.69
CA CYS A 71 0.87 12.21 0.57
C CYS A 71 2.11 13.11 0.49
N GLY A 72 2.62 13.42 -0.71
CA GLY A 72 3.75 14.35 -0.89
C GLY A 72 5.09 13.84 -0.34
N ASN A 73 5.14 12.60 0.14
CA ASN A 73 6.35 12.01 0.72
C ASN A 73 7.43 11.78 -0.32
N ASN A 74 8.68 11.91 0.13
CA ASN A 74 9.90 11.80 -0.66
C ASN A 74 10.60 10.45 -0.44
N ILE A 75 11.15 9.87 -1.51
CA ILE A 75 11.93 8.62 -1.49
C ILE A 75 13.07 8.78 -2.50
N HIS A 76 14.27 8.27 -2.21
CA HIS A 76 15.31 8.19 -3.25
C HIS A 76 14.80 7.39 -4.46
N ALA A 77 15.07 7.89 -5.66
CA ALA A 77 14.59 7.28 -6.91
C ALA A 77 15.04 5.82 -7.06
N GLU A 78 16.26 5.51 -6.62
CA GLU A 78 16.79 4.15 -6.59
C GLU A 78 16.01 3.24 -5.65
N CYS A 79 15.76 3.70 -4.42
CA CYS A 79 14.98 2.96 -3.42
C CYS A 79 13.55 2.68 -3.93
N PHE A 80 12.92 3.66 -4.58
CA PHE A 80 11.60 3.47 -5.19
C PHE A 80 11.62 2.45 -6.33
N THR A 81 12.65 2.50 -7.18
CA THR A 81 12.83 1.54 -8.29
C THR A 81 12.99 0.11 -7.79
N GLN A 82 13.78 -0.10 -6.72
CA GLN A 82 13.93 -1.43 -6.11
C GLN A 82 12.61 -1.94 -5.51
N TRP A 83 11.89 -1.08 -4.80
CA TRP A 83 10.58 -1.45 -4.26
C TRP A 83 9.61 -1.87 -5.38
N GLU A 84 9.57 -1.14 -6.47
CA GLU A 84 8.71 -1.44 -7.61
C GLU A 84 9.04 -2.81 -8.24
N LYS A 85 10.34 -3.12 -8.40
CA LYS A 85 10.79 -4.43 -8.88
C LYS A 85 10.36 -5.55 -7.95
N SER A 86 10.54 -5.39 -6.64
CA SER A 86 10.13 -6.36 -5.63
C SER A 86 8.61 -6.62 -5.67
N ARG A 87 7.80 -5.55 -5.83
CA ARG A 87 6.35 -5.68 -5.96
C ARG A 87 5.94 -6.46 -7.21
N ARG A 88 6.57 -6.20 -8.36
CA ARG A 88 6.30 -6.92 -9.62
C ARG A 88 6.67 -8.41 -9.50
N ALA A 89 7.81 -8.71 -8.89
CA ALA A 89 8.23 -10.08 -8.64
C ALA A 89 7.25 -10.84 -7.73
N MET A 90 6.76 -10.20 -6.66
CA MET A 90 5.75 -10.78 -5.76
C MET A 90 4.44 -11.07 -6.48
N VAL A 91 3.92 -10.13 -7.30
CA VAL A 91 2.68 -10.33 -8.06
C VAL A 91 2.82 -11.46 -9.09
N ALA A 92 3.96 -11.52 -9.79
CA ALA A 92 4.25 -12.61 -10.73
C ALA A 92 4.32 -13.98 -10.02
N GLN A 93 4.86 -14.03 -8.80
CA GLN A 93 4.95 -15.27 -8.01
C GLN A 93 3.57 -15.75 -7.52
N VAL A 94 2.63 -14.83 -7.26
CA VAL A 94 1.24 -15.19 -6.88
C VAL A 94 0.44 -15.72 -8.07
N GLN A 95 0.75 -15.33 -9.31
CA GLN A 95 0.05 -15.86 -10.49
C GLN A 95 0.45 -17.28 -10.88
N LEU A 96 1.61 -17.78 -10.45
CA LEU A 96 2.11 -19.11 -10.84
C LEU A 96 1.46 -20.29 -10.08
N VAL A 97 0.65 -20.04 -9.05
CA VAL A 97 -0.11 -21.11 -8.36
C VAL A 97 -1.48 -21.40 -8.99
N ALA A 98 -1.90 -20.63 -10.00
CA ALA A 98 -3.21 -20.78 -10.66
C ALA A 98 -3.18 -21.51 -12.01
N ALA A 99 -2.02 -21.94 -12.51
CA ALA A 99 -1.86 -22.57 -13.83
C ALA A 99 -1.36 -24.02 -13.75
N SER A 100 -1.83 -24.78 -12.76
CA SER A 100 -1.61 -26.23 -12.70
C SER A 100 -2.78 -26.92 -12.02
N VAL A 101 -3.89 -27.02 -12.73
CA VAL A 101 -4.82 -28.17 -12.76
C VAL A 101 -5.58 -28.17 -14.07
#